data_AF-W5NXP6-F1
#
_entry.id   AF-W5NXP6-F1
#
_cell.length_a   1.000
_cell.length_b   1.000
_cell.length_c   1.000
_cell.angle_alpha   90.00
_cell.angle_beta   90.00
_cell.angle_gamma   90.00
#
_symmetry.space_group_name_H-M   'P 1'
#
loop_
_entity.id
_entity.type
_entity.pdbx_description
1 polymer ?
#
loop_
_entity_poly.entity_id
_entity_poly.type
_entity_poly.pdbx_seq_one_letter_code
_entity_poly.pdbx_strand_id
1 'polypeptide(L)'
;MRDNPMKFPCQRRAQFILQGDACVKAFLDCCEYIARLRQQHSRDGALELARSDLDDEIIPEEDIISRSQFPESWLWIIIQDFQPPDKNGISTKLMNVFLKDSITTWEILAVSLSDKKGIVIF
;
A
#
# COMPACT_ATOMS: atom_id res chain seq x y z
N MET A 1 20.67 -9.38 4.36
CA MET A 1 20.83 -10.15 3.11
C MET A 1 19.58 -10.97 2.89
N ARG A 2 18.94 -10.88 1.72
CA ARG A 2 17.64 -11.54 1.48
C ARG A 2 17.79 -13.05 1.32
N ASP A 3 16.81 -13.79 1.83
CA ASP A 3 16.71 -15.23 1.62
C ASP A 3 16.38 -15.59 0.18
N ASN A 4 16.81 -16.78 -0.21
CA ASN A 4 16.57 -17.31 -1.54
C ASN A 4 15.63 -18.51 -1.44
N PRO A 5 14.39 -18.42 -1.97
CA PRO A 5 13.43 -19.53 -1.93
C PRO A 5 13.97 -20.84 -2.53
N MET A 6 14.84 -20.75 -3.54
CA MET A 6 15.46 -21.90 -4.22
C MET A 6 16.73 -22.42 -3.50
N LYS A 7 17.14 -21.80 -2.39
CA LYS A 7 18.34 -22.11 -1.59
C LYS A 7 19.63 -22.22 -2.40
N PHE A 8 19.77 -21.43 -3.46
CA PHE A 8 20.99 -21.43 -4.26
C PHE A 8 22.20 -20.86 -3.49
N PRO A 9 23.40 -21.42 -3.70
CA PRO A 9 24.62 -20.90 -3.07
C PRO A 9 24.94 -19.49 -3.60
N CYS A 10 25.69 -18.72 -2.80
CA CYS A 10 26.06 -17.33 -3.12
C CYS A 10 26.68 -17.19 -4.53
N GLN A 11 27.52 -18.15 -4.93
CA GLN A 11 28.18 -18.17 -6.23
C GLN A 11 27.19 -18.33 -7.38
N ARG A 12 26.16 -19.17 -7.22
CA ARG A 12 25.12 -19.34 -8.24
C ARG A 12 24.19 -18.13 -8.29
N ARG A 13 23.91 -17.49 -7.15
CA ARG A 13 23.11 -16.25 -7.09
C ARG A 13 23.82 -15.07 -7.79
N ALA A 14 25.13 -14.98 -7.62
CA ALA A 14 25.95 -13.92 -8.22
C ALA A 14 25.95 -13.94 -9.75
N GLN A 15 25.72 -15.09 -10.39
CA GLN A 15 25.63 -15.22 -11.85
C GLN A 15 24.45 -14.46 -12.46
N PHE A 16 23.43 -14.10 -11.66
CA PHE A 16 22.25 -13.36 -12.12
C PHE A 16 22.37 -11.84 -11.91
N ILE A 17 23.50 -11.34 -11.39
CA ILE A 17 23.75 -9.91 -11.17
C ILE A 17 24.22 -9.28 -12.48
N LEU A 18 23.56 -8.18 -12.88
CA LEU A 18 23.83 -7.49 -14.15
C LEU A 18 24.64 -6.20 -13.99
N GLN A 19 24.83 -5.74 -12.75
CA GLN A 19 25.40 -4.43 -12.40
C GLN A 19 26.94 -4.39 -12.42
N GLY A 20 27.59 -5.44 -12.94
CA GLY A 20 29.05 -5.51 -13.13
C GLY A 20 29.84 -6.03 -11.92
N ASP A 21 31.16 -6.17 -12.11
CA ASP A 21 32.06 -6.90 -11.19
C ASP A 21 32.12 -6.32 -9.78
N ALA A 22 32.03 -4.99 -9.63
CA ALA A 22 32.07 -4.35 -8.33
C ALA A 22 30.86 -4.74 -7.47
N CYS A 23 29.66 -4.79 -8.08
CA CYS A 23 28.43 -5.22 -7.41
C CYS A 23 28.48 -6.72 -7.07
N VAL A 24 28.99 -7.55 -7.98
CA VAL A 24 29.18 -8.99 -7.76
C VAL A 24 30.09 -9.26 -6.56
N LYS A 25 31.22 -8.56 -6.47
CA LYS A 25 32.16 -8.72 -5.35
C LYS A 25 31.52 -8.32 -4.02
N ALA A 26 30.86 -7.16 -3.97
CA ALA A 26 30.17 -6.70 -2.77
C ALA A 26 29.06 -7.67 -2.33
N PHE A 27 28.28 -8.20 -3.28
CA PHE A 27 27.25 -9.19 -3.01
C PHE A 27 27.82 -10.48 -2.43
N LEU A 28 28.90 -11.03 -3.02
CA LEU A 28 29.51 -12.28 -2.56
C LEU A 28 30.04 -12.15 -1.14
N ASP A 29 30.69 -11.02 -0.82
CA ASP A 29 31.22 -10.75 0.51
C ASP A 29 30.11 -10.78 1.58
N CYS A 30 29.04 -9.99 1.38
CA CYS A 30 27.92 -9.97 2.31
C CYS A 30 27.17 -11.33 2.37
N CYS A 31 27.01 -12.00 1.22
CA CYS A 31 26.27 -13.26 1.14
C CYS A 31 26.97 -14.38 1.91
N GLU A 32 28.28 -14.55 1.70
CA GLU A 32 29.05 -15.59 2.38
C GLU A 32 29.19 -15.32 3.87
N TYR A 33 29.40 -14.05 4.26
CA TYR A 33 29.48 -13.65 5.66
C TYR A 33 28.20 -14.02 6.43
N ILE A 34 27.03 -13.62 5.91
CA ILE A 34 25.74 -13.89 6.56
C ILE A 34 25.38 -15.38 6.51
N ALA A 35 25.73 -16.09 5.43
CA ALA A 35 25.52 -17.54 5.36
C ALA A 35 26.29 -18.28 6.46
N ARG A 36 27.54 -17.89 6.74
CA ARG A 36 28.33 -18.46 7.85
C ARG A 36 27.72 -18.11 9.20
N LEU A 37 27.32 -16.86 9.40
CA LEU A 37 26.70 -16.40 10.66
C LEU A 37 25.42 -17.18 10.97
N ARG A 38 24.54 -17.36 9.99
CA ARG A 38 23.31 -18.16 10.13
C ARG A 38 23.59 -19.63 10.45
N GLN A 39 24.61 -20.23 9.82
CA GLN A 39 25.02 -21.61 10.12
C GLN A 39 25.58 -21.78 11.54
N GLN A 40 26.25 -20.75 12.08
CA GLN A 40 26.71 -20.74 13.47
C GLN A 40 25.52 -20.65 14.43
N HIS A 41 24.64 -19.67 14.25
CA HIS A 41 23.48 -19.45 15.12
C HIS A 41 22.48 -20.61 15.08
N SER A 42 22.28 -21.25 13.92
CA SER A 42 21.43 -22.45 13.80
C SER A 42 21.90 -23.63 14.65
N ARG A 43 23.18 -23.68 15.05
CA ARG A 43 23.70 -24.73 15.94
C ARG A 43 23.38 -24.47 17.42
N ASP A 44 23.08 -23.22 17.77
CA ASP A 44 22.82 -22.76 19.14
C ASP A 44 21.31 -22.62 19.45
N GLY A 45 20.43 -22.70 18.44
CA GLY A 45 18.98 -22.46 18.53
C GLY A 45 18.10 -23.53 19.23
N ALA A 46 18.68 -24.47 19.99
CA ALA A 46 17.89 -25.49 20.70
C ALA A 46 17.03 -24.95 21.86
N LEU A 47 17.13 -23.65 22.17
CA LEU A 47 16.45 -22.97 23.28
C LEU A 47 15.51 -21.83 22.83
N GLU A 48 15.24 -21.70 21.53
CA GLU A 48 14.37 -20.61 21.02
C GLU A 48 12.89 -20.98 21.10
N LEU A 49 12.06 -19.98 21.44
CA LEU A 49 10.61 -20.12 21.53
C LEU A 49 10.04 -20.02 20.12
N ALA A 50 9.06 -20.87 19.77
CA ALA A 50 8.50 -21.00 18.41
C ALA A 50 7.92 -19.72 17.75
N ARG A 51 7.97 -18.56 18.40
CA ARG A 51 7.54 -17.26 17.87
C ARG A 51 8.68 -16.25 17.68
N SER A 52 9.89 -16.48 18.21
CA SER A 52 11.03 -15.57 18.04
C SER A 52 11.77 -15.76 16.72
N ASP A 53 11.71 -16.96 16.14
CA ASP A 53 12.58 -17.36 15.01
C ASP A 53 12.27 -16.60 13.70
N LEU A 54 11.07 -16.01 13.58
CA LEU A 54 10.62 -15.34 12.35
C LEU A 54 10.97 -13.85 12.30
N ASP A 55 11.19 -13.20 13.45
CA ASP A 55 11.38 -11.74 13.50
C ASP A 55 12.77 -11.33 12.96
N ASP A 56 13.80 -12.17 13.14
CA ASP A 56 15.18 -11.91 12.69
C ASP A 56 15.38 -12.02 11.16
N GLU A 57 14.43 -12.64 10.45
CA GLU A 57 14.45 -12.76 8.98
C GLU A 57 13.73 -11.59 8.27
N ILE A 58 12.94 -10.80 9.00
CA ILE A 58 12.14 -9.70 8.42
C ILE A 58 13.02 -8.46 8.27
N ILE A 59 13.44 -8.21 7.03
CA ILE A 59 14.19 -6.99 6.68
C ILE A 59 13.19 -5.93 6.21
N PRO A 60 13.14 -4.74 6.85
CA PRO A 60 12.28 -3.66 6.38
C PRO A 60 12.74 -3.19 4.99
N GLU A 61 11.77 -2.96 4.10
CA GLU A 61 12.05 -2.33 2.80
C GLU A 61 12.12 -0.81 2.97
N GLU A 62 12.93 -0.14 2.15
CA GLU A 62 13.11 1.33 2.22
C GLU A 62 11.82 2.06 1.83
N ASP A 63 11.15 1.58 0.78
CA ASP A 63 9.89 2.11 0.30
C ASP A 63 8.72 1.27 0.80
N ILE A 64 7.92 1.83 1.71
CA ILE A 64 6.74 1.17 2.26
C ILE A 64 5.52 1.49 1.40
N ILE A 65 4.99 0.49 0.70
CA ILE A 65 3.76 0.63 -0.09
C ILE A 65 2.55 0.59 0.85
N SER A 66 1.83 1.71 0.91
CA SER A 66 0.56 1.80 1.63
C SER A 66 -0.58 1.16 0.83
N ARG A 67 -1.65 0.73 1.52
CA ARG A 67 -2.85 0.21 0.86
C ARG A 67 -3.42 1.27 -0.09
N SER A 68 -3.48 0.93 -1.37
CA SER A 68 -4.04 1.77 -2.44
C SER A 68 -5.39 1.27 -2.96
N GLN A 69 -5.83 0.07 -2.57
CA GLN A 69 -7.11 -0.49 -3.00
C GLN A 69 -8.26 0.06 -2.15
N PHE A 70 -9.01 0.99 -2.73
CA PHE A 70 -10.26 1.52 -2.19
C PHE A 70 -11.43 1.14 -3.11
N PRO A 71 -12.66 1.00 -2.57
CA PRO A 71 -13.85 0.82 -3.40
C PRO A 71 -14.04 1.98 -4.38
N GLU A 72 -14.59 1.69 -5.56
CA GLU A 72 -14.85 2.73 -6.56
C GLU A 72 -15.92 3.72 -6.10
N SER A 73 -15.71 4.99 -6.44
CA SER A 73 -16.71 6.05 -6.22
C SER A 73 -17.98 5.76 -7.02
N TRP A 74 -19.15 6.01 -6.42
CA TRP A 74 -20.42 5.56 -7.00
C TRP A 74 -21.50 6.63 -7.15
N LEU A 75 -21.46 7.73 -6.38
CA LEU A 75 -22.45 8.81 -6.46
C LEU A 75 -21.97 9.94 -7.38
N TRP A 76 -21.49 9.60 -8.57
CA TRP A 76 -20.98 10.56 -9.55
C TRP A 76 -22.11 11.08 -10.45
N ILE A 77 -22.88 12.05 -9.94
CA ILE A 77 -24.06 12.60 -10.61
C ILE A 77 -24.04 14.14 -10.64
N ILE A 78 -24.67 14.73 -11.66
CA ILE A 78 -24.87 16.18 -11.78
C ILE A 78 -26.36 16.48 -11.64
N ILE A 79 -26.69 17.43 -10.76
CA ILE A 79 -28.08 17.86 -10.51
C ILE A 79 -28.30 19.19 -11.22
N GLN A 80 -29.22 19.22 -12.19
CA GLN A 80 -29.56 20.45 -12.94
C GLN A 80 -30.91 21.02 -12.49
N ASP A 81 -31.92 20.17 -12.27
CA ASP A 81 -33.26 20.62 -11.93
C ASP A 81 -33.38 20.93 -10.44
N PHE A 82 -33.13 22.18 -10.09
CA PHE A 82 -33.49 22.78 -8.81
C PHE A 82 -34.80 23.57 -8.98
N GLN A 83 -35.73 23.43 -8.02
CA GLN A 83 -36.93 24.25 -8.00
C GLN A 83 -36.56 25.72 -7.79
N PRO A 84 -37.43 26.69 -8.19
CA PRO A 84 -37.20 28.08 -7.88
C PRO A 84 -36.96 28.26 -6.38
N PRO A 85 -36.02 29.13 -5.98
CA PRO A 85 -35.69 29.32 -4.58
C PRO A 85 -36.92 29.78 -3.80
N ASP A 86 -37.08 29.27 -2.58
CA ASP A 86 -38.11 29.73 -1.66
C ASP A 86 -37.89 31.22 -1.30
N LYS A 87 -38.81 31.83 -0.54
CA LYS A 87 -38.74 33.23 -0.08
C LYS A 87 -37.40 33.59 0.59
N ASN A 88 -36.69 32.60 1.12
CA ASN A 88 -35.37 32.75 1.75
C ASN A 88 -34.17 32.62 0.78
N GLY A 89 -34.40 32.44 -0.52
CA GLY A 89 -33.35 32.32 -1.52
C GLY A 89 -32.67 30.95 -1.59
N ILE A 90 -33.24 29.93 -0.92
CA ILE A 90 -32.73 28.55 -0.83
C ILE A 90 -33.58 27.66 -1.72
N SER A 91 -32.94 26.81 -2.52
CA SER A 91 -33.58 25.71 -3.24
C SER A 91 -33.03 24.39 -2.74
N THR A 92 -33.90 23.48 -2.32
CA THR A 92 -33.55 22.17 -1.77
C THR A 92 -34.06 21.06 -2.67
N LYS A 93 -33.24 20.03 -2.88
CA LYS A 93 -33.61 18.81 -3.61
C LYS A 93 -33.30 17.59 -2.75
N LEU A 94 -34.33 16.77 -2.52
CA LEU A 94 -34.19 15.50 -1.82
C LEU A 94 -33.89 14.38 -2.83
N MET A 95 -32.96 13.50 -2.49
CA MET A 95 -32.58 12.34 -3.29
C MET A 95 -32.52 11.09 -2.43
N ASN A 96 -33.15 10.02 -2.92
CA ASN A 96 -33.04 8.70 -2.33
C ASN A 96 -32.01 7.90 -3.12
N VAL A 97 -30.99 7.40 -2.44
CA VAL A 97 -29.90 6.63 -3.04
C VAL A 97 -29.74 5.31 -2.32
N PHE A 98 -29.37 4.26 -3.06
CA PHE A 98 -29.02 2.97 -2.48
C PHE A 98 -27.55 2.97 -2.11
N LEU A 99 -27.26 2.67 -0.85
CA LEU A 99 -25.88 2.53 -0.39
C LEU A 99 -25.23 1.29 -1.02
N LYS A 100 -23.91 1.37 -1.21
CA LYS A 100 -23.12 0.21 -1.62
C LYS A 100 -23.02 -0.78 -0.48
N ASP A 101 -23.11 -2.06 -0.82
CA ASP A 101 -22.90 -3.16 0.11
C ASP A 101 -21.40 -3.30 0.40
N SER A 102 -20.94 -2.56 1.41
CA SER A 102 -19.53 -2.48 1.80
C SER A 102 -19.42 -2.09 3.26
N ILE A 103 -18.44 -2.64 3.97
CA ILE A 103 -18.12 -2.28 5.37
C ILE A 103 -17.28 -0.99 5.49
N THR A 104 -17.23 -0.16 4.43
CA THR A 104 -16.47 1.09 4.39
C THR A 104 -17.34 2.29 4.74
N THR A 105 -16.73 3.31 5.33
CA THR A 105 -17.36 4.61 5.51
C THR A 105 -17.31 5.39 4.21
N TRP A 106 -18.47 5.89 3.76
CA TRP A 106 -18.59 6.71 2.56
C TRP A 106 -18.69 8.19 2.92
N GLU A 107 -17.98 9.04 2.18
CA GLU A 107 -18.07 10.49 2.27
C GLU A 107 -18.72 11.04 1.00
N ILE A 108 -19.74 11.89 1.15
CA ILE A 108 -20.42 12.55 0.04
C ILE A 108 -19.88 13.98 -0.02
N LEU A 109 -19.20 14.30 -1.12
CA LEU A 109 -18.71 15.64 -1.42
C LEU A 109 -19.61 16.28 -2.48
N ALA A 110 -19.94 17.55 -2.30
CA ALA A 110 -20.81 18.25 -3.24
C ALA A 110 -20.17 19.55 -3.72
N VAL A 111 -20.25 19.80 -5.03
CA VAL A 111 -19.81 21.04 -5.66
C VAL A 111 -20.99 21.62 -6.43
N SER A 112 -21.35 22.86 -6.12
CA SER A 112 -22.46 23.57 -6.75
C SER A 112 -21.94 24.73 -7.59
N LEU A 113 -22.52 24.94 -8.76
CA LEU A 113 -22.30 26.09 -9.62
C LEU A 113 -23.63 26.76 -9.92
N SER A 114 -23.72 28.07 -9.70
CA SER A 114 -24.90 28.89 -9.96
C SER A 114 -24.55 30.07 -10.86
N ASP A 115 -25.39 30.35 -11.85
CA ASP A 115 -25.17 31.41 -12.85
C ASP A 115 -24.88 32.79 -12.24
N LYS A 116 -25.58 33.13 -11.15
CA LYS A 116 -25.45 34.45 -10.50
C LYS A 116 -24.59 34.45 -9.25
N LYS A 117 -24.38 33.29 -8.62
CA LYS A 117 -23.68 33.17 -7.33
C LYS A 117 -22.31 32.49 -7.43
N GLY A 118 -21.95 31.93 -8.59
CA GLY A 118 -20.66 31.27 -8.80
C GLY A 118 -20.58 29.86 -8.22
N ILE A 119 -19.36 29.42 -7.91
CA ILE A 119 -19.05 28.06 -7.43
C ILE A 119 -18.98 28.02 -5.90
N VAL A 120 -19.55 26.98 -5.30
CA VAL A 120 -19.46 26.67 -3.86
C VAL A 120 -19.14 25.19 -3.67
N ILE A 121 -18.23 24.90 -2.73
CA ILE A 121 -17.82 23.54 -2.36
C ILE A 121 -18.35 23.26 -0.95
N PHE A 122 -18.96 22.08 -0.76
CA PHE A 122 -19.52 21.59 0.49
C PHE A 122 -18.78 20.35 0.97
#